data_AF-A0A5B7TDM2-F1
#
_entry.id   AF-A0A5B7TDM2-F1
#
_cell.length_a   1.000
_cell.length_b   1.000
_cell.length_c   1.000
_cell.angle_alpha   90.00
_cell.angle_beta   90.00
_cell.angle_gamma   90.00
#
_symmetry.space_group_name_H-M   'P 1'
#
loop_
_entity.id
_entity.type
_entity.pdbx_description
1 polymer ?
#
loop_
_entity_poly.entity_id
_entity_poly.type
_entity_poly.pdbx_seq_one_letter_code
_entity_poly.pdbx_strand_id
1 'polypeptide(L)'
;MTDKEKLMAFEKYMRDVGYDKDTIDFNLKVVKLLINKVLFFFQESLETIDSFCFEEFTDMITMIDSEFGGRDGISKMLDAMMVLTEFLKVNKFIKGGKIAYYKKMFSDVNYYLDKYDRLTGRKDDSKEFIKEITTNRFASSVVRIVEDVNVYDFETIDLIDRILNDVPISEKNENVDVLKSILCYLKLLEQKNSHYEATKKGRCLSRLPAEERYAAILNLLLYYVNWNFLKIDDIDIDLNFRDVVSTFASIFKDKKELIVDINELLNVNQDEILIEMSKDVFRIAKAESMPFSQYFVDICFKGMGLLDVTQDENNVFTYSTNDFGQNIFKAIYNESISDIKLELEIIGLDIRKRNDYDNIEKKLIKFISTYGPFFFQV
;
A
#
# COMPACT_ATOMS: atom_id res chain seq x y z
N MET A 1 24.33 -22.38 15.78
CA MET A 1 23.17 -23.19 16.23
C MET A 1 21.96 -22.71 15.46
N THR A 2 21.25 -23.63 14.81
CA THR A 2 20.03 -23.35 14.05
C THR A 2 18.88 -22.98 14.96
N ASP A 3 17.85 -22.33 14.44
CA ASP A 3 16.67 -21.97 15.24
C ASP A 3 15.88 -23.18 15.73
N LYS A 4 15.95 -24.32 15.00
CA LYS A 4 15.43 -25.61 15.46
C LYS A 4 16.14 -26.11 16.72
N GLU A 5 17.47 -26.02 16.76
CA GLU A 5 18.28 -26.40 17.92
C GLU A 5 18.05 -25.44 19.10
N LYS A 6 17.91 -24.14 18.83
CA LYS A 6 17.55 -23.15 19.86
C LYS A 6 16.18 -23.41 20.47
N LEU A 7 15.21 -23.83 19.67
CA LEU A 7 13.87 -24.16 20.16
C LEU A 7 13.88 -25.35 21.12
N MET A 8 14.67 -26.39 20.81
CA MET A 8 14.88 -27.52 21.73
C MET A 8 15.57 -27.09 23.04
N ALA A 9 16.58 -26.22 22.93
CA ALA A 9 17.25 -25.65 24.10
C ALA A 9 16.33 -24.73 24.93
N PHE A 10 15.42 -24.02 24.27
CA PHE A 10 14.43 -23.15 24.91
C PHE A 10 13.41 -23.95 25.73
N GLU A 11 12.90 -25.06 25.19
CA GLU A 11 12.05 -25.98 25.95
C GLU A 11 12.76 -26.48 27.21
N LYS A 12 14.00 -26.96 27.05
CA LYS A 12 14.81 -27.44 28.18
C LYS A 12 15.00 -26.35 29.23
N TYR A 13 15.34 -25.13 28.80
CA TYR A 13 15.48 -23.99 29.70
C TYR A 13 14.21 -23.74 30.53
N MET A 14 13.03 -23.74 29.92
CA MET A 14 11.78 -23.51 30.68
C MET A 14 11.49 -24.65 31.66
N ARG A 15 11.80 -25.91 31.30
CA ARG A 15 11.71 -27.05 32.23
C ARG A 15 12.65 -26.89 33.42
N ASP A 16 13.90 -26.49 33.15
CA ASP A 16 14.93 -26.30 34.18
C ASP A 16 14.59 -25.15 35.14
N VAL A 17 13.89 -24.12 34.67
CA VAL A 17 13.40 -22.99 35.48
C VAL A 17 12.10 -23.32 36.24
N GLY A 18 11.42 -24.42 35.92
CA GLY A 18 10.25 -24.91 36.64
C GLY A 18 8.91 -24.36 36.13
N TYR A 19 8.81 -23.97 34.85
CA TYR A 19 7.52 -23.66 34.24
C TYR A 19 6.63 -24.90 34.14
N ASP A 20 5.32 -24.72 34.29
CA ASP A 20 4.35 -25.79 34.09
C ASP A 20 4.23 -26.17 32.61
N LYS A 21 3.68 -27.36 32.35
CA LYS A 21 3.61 -27.93 31.00
C LYS A 21 2.77 -27.09 30.04
N ASP A 22 1.65 -26.54 30.50
CA ASP A 22 0.73 -25.79 29.63
C ASP A 22 1.37 -24.47 29.20
N THR A 23 2.08 -23.80 30.12
CA THR A 23 2.87 -22.60 29.80
C THR A 23 4.02 -22.91 28.83
N ILE A 24 4.73 -24.03 29.01
CA ILE A 24 5.78 -24.47 28.08
C ILE A 24 5.21 -24.69 26.69
N ASP A 25 4.10 -25.43 26.58
CA ASP A 25 3.47 -25.76 25.31
C ASP A 25 2.98 -24.49 24.59
N PHE A 26 2.39 -23.53 25.32
CA PHE A 26 1.99 -22.23 24.78
C PHE A 26 3.18 -21.41 24.29
N ASN A 27 4.24 -21.26 25.10
CA ASN A 27 5.42 -20.48 24.74
C ASN A 27 6.11 -21.06 23.50
N LEU A 28 6.23 -22.39 23.42
CA LEU A 28 6.78 -23.06 22.25
C LEU A 28 5.92 -22.83 21.01
N LYS A 29 4.58 -22.80 21.16
CA LYS A 29 3.65 -22.53 20.06
C LYS A 29 3.86 -21.12 19.51
N VAL A 30 3.94 -20.10 20.37
CA VAL A 30 4.20 -18.70 19.98
C VAL A 30 5.51 -18.60 19.19
N VAL A 31 6.61 -19.14 19.74
CA VAL A 31 7.93 -19.04 19.10
C VAL A 31 7.99 -19.80 17.77
N LYS A 32 7.36 -20.99 17.69
CA LYS A 32 7.26 -21.75 16.42
C LYS A 32 6.53 -20.96 15.34
N LEU A 33 5.43 -20.31 15.69
CA LEU A 33 4.65 -19.52 14.74
C LEU A 33 5.44 -18.28 14.29
N LEU A 34 6.09 -17.57 15.22
CA LEU A 34 6.97 -16.45 14.88
C LEU A 34 8.06 -16.86 13.87
N ILE A 35 8.76 -17.96 14.12
CA ILE A 35 9.79 -18.48 13.21
C ILE A 35 9.19 -18.78 11.82
N ASN A 36 8.12 -19.57 11.79
CA ASN A 36 7.60 -20.14 10.54
C ASN A 36 6.80 -19.14 9.70
N LYS A 37 6.17 -18.13 10.31
CA LYS A 37 5.27 -17.20 9.64
C LYS A 37 5.91 -15.86 9.33
N VAL A 38 6.88 -15.44 10.11
CA VAL A 38 7.44 -14.09 10.02
C VAL A 38 8.94 -14.14 9.78
N LEU A 39 9.72 -14.72 10.70
CA LEU A 39 11.18 -14.63 10.60
C LEU A 39 11.72 -15.34 9.35
N PHE A 40 11.15 -16.50 9.00
CA PHE A 40 11.49 -17.19 7.76
C PHE A 40 11.26 -16.31 6.51
N PHE A 41 10.15 -15.56 6.48
CA PHE A 41 9.80 -14.69 5.36
C PHE A 41 10.76 -13.51 5.22
N PHE A 42 11.14 -12.89 6.34
CA PHE A 42 12.08 -11.77 6.38
C PHE A 42 13.56 -12.17 6.38
N GLN A 43 13.85 -13.48 6.31
CA GLN A 43 15.21 -14.04 6.44
C GLN A 43 15.90 -13.64 7.76
N GLU A 44 15.10 -13.47 8.81
CA GLU A 44 15.52 -13.13 10.17
C GLU A 44 15.64 -14.39 11.05
N SER A 45 16.22 -14.23 12.25
CA SER A 45 16.40 -15.29 13.25
C SER A 45 15.92 -14.84 14.63
N LEU A 46 15.82 -15.76 15.58
CA LEU A 46 15.47 -15.43 16.97
C LEU A 46 16.42 -14.38 17.62
N GLU A 47 17.63 -14.22 17.09
CA GLU A 47 18.63 -13.26 17.58
C GLU A 47 18.45 -11.84 16.99
N THR A 48 17.60 -11.70 15.97
CA THR A 48 17.54 -10.52 15.11
C THR A 48 16.12 -10.00 14.86
N ILE A 49 15.12 -10.47 15.61
CA ILE A 49 13.74 -9.93 15.61
C ILE A 49 13.76 -8.41 15.75
N ASP A 50 13.38 -7.69 14.70
CA ASP A 50 13.21 -6.24 14.75
C ASP A 50 11.75 -5.86 15.01
N SER A 51 11.48 -4.55 15.18
CA SER A 51 10.14 -4.05 15.41
C SER A 51 9.23 -4.34 14.23
N PHE A 52 9.72 -4.25 13.00
CA PHE A 52 8.88 -4.45 11.83
C PHE A 52 8.36 -5.90 11.77
N CYS A 53 9.25 -6.88 11.92
CA CYS A 53 8.89 -8.30 11.98
C CYS A 53 7.90 -8.57 13.12
N PHE A 54 8.12 -7.97 14.29
CA PHE A 54 7.22 -8.21 15.41
C PHE A 54 5.85 -7.54 15.22
N GLU A 55 5.80 -6.35 14.62
CA GLU A 55 4.54 -5.71 14.26
C GLU A 55 3.75 -6.61 13.29
N GLU A 56 4.37 -7.12 12.22
CA GLU A 56 3.76 -8.07 11.28
C GLU A 56 3.21 -9.32 11.98
N PHE A 57 3.95 -9.85 12.97
CA PHE A 57 3.48 -10.99 13.77
C PHE A 57 2.20 -10.67 14.54
N THR A 58 2.12 -9.46 15.10
CA THR A 58 0.94 -8.98 15.84
C THR A 58 -0.23 -8.53 14.96
N ASP A 59 0.00 -8.30 13.67
CA ASP A 59 -1.02 -7.95 12.68
C ASP A 59 -1.79 -9.17 12.15
N MET A 60 -1.28 -10.39 12.36
CA MET A 60 -1.91 -11.65 11.95
C MET A 60 -3.12 -12.03 12.85
N ILE A 61 -4.17 -11.21 12.88
CA ILE A 61 -5.34 -11.35 13.76
C ILE A 61 -5.98 -12.74 13.69
N THR A 62 -6.18 -13.29 12.50
CA THR A 62 -6.78 -14.63 12.33
C THR A 62 -5.99 -15.70 13.07
N MET A 63 -4.65 -15.62 13.06
CA MET A 63 -3.79 -16.54 13.80
C MET A 63 -3.86 -16.27 15.31
N ILE A 64 -3.90 -15.02 15.74
CA ILE A 64 -4.02 -14.69 17.17
C ILE A 64 -5.34 -15.25 17.73
N ASP A 65 -6.43 -15.10 16.97
CA ASP A 65 -7.75 -15.63 17.33
C ASP A 65 -7.75 -17.16 17.42
N SER A 66 -7.26 -17.85 16.38
CA SER A 66 -7.31 -19.31 16.31
C SER A 66 -6.28 -19.99 17.22
N GLU A 67 -5.07 -19.41 17.32
CA GLU A 67 -3.92 -20.07 17.94
C GLU A 67 -3.65 -19.62 19.36
N PHE A 68 -3.92 -18.35 19.69
CA PHE A 68 -3.55 -17.75 20.99
C PHE A 68 -4.75 -17.42 21.87
N GLY A 69 -5.99 -17.56 21.37
CA GLY A 69 -7.20 -17.26 22.13
C GLY A 69 -7.62 -15.79 22.01
N GLY A 70 -7.25 -15.13 20.91
CA GLY A 70 -7.65 -13.75 20.60
C GLY A 70 -7.06 -12.75 21.57
N ARG A 71 -7.87 -11.76 21.96
CA ARG A 71 -7.47 -10.64 22.84
C ARG A 71 -6.76 -11.08 24.13
N ASP A 72 -7.28 -12.11 24.80
CA ASP A 72 -6.71 -12.61 26.07
C ASP A 72 -5.37 -13.33 25.86
N GLY A 73 -5.10 -13.75 24.62
CA GLY A 73 -3.83 -14.35 24.19
C GLY A 73 -2.69 -13.36 24.06
N ILE A 74 -2.97 -12.06 23.86
CA ILE A 74 -1.94 -11.03 23.60
C ILE A 74 -0.94 -10.93 24.75
N SER A 75 -1.42 -10.83 26.00
CA SER A 75 -0.53 -10.74 27.15
C SER A 75 0.34 -11.99 27.27
N LYS A 76 -0.25 -13.18 27.10
CA LYS A 76 0.48 -14.45 27.17
C LYS A 76 1.53 -14.59 26.08
N MET A 77 1.22 -14.10 24.88
CA MET A 77 2.15 -14.07 23.75
C MET A 77 3.36 -13.16 24.05
N LEU A 78 3.12 -11.98 24.59
CA LEU A 78 4.18 -11.04 24.99
C LEU A 78 5.02 -11.62 26.15
N ASP A 79 4.39 -12.29 27.11
CA ASP A 79 5.10 -13.00 28.18
C ASP A 79 5.99 -14.11 27.61
N ALA A 80 5.52 -14.89 26.63
CA ALA A 80 6.34 -15.88 25.94
C ALA A 80 7.59 -15.27 25.29
N MET A 81 7.44 -14.08 24.68
CA MET A 81 8.56 -13.32 24.09
C MET A 81 9.54 -12.77 25.14
N MET A 82 9.04 -12.41 26.32
CA MET A 82 9.88 -12.04 27.46
C MET A 82 10.68 -13.23 27.99
N VAL A 83 10.07 -14.42 28.09
CA VAL A 83 10.75 -15.66 28.48
C VAL A 83 11.81 -16.05 27.44
N LEU A 84 11.51 -15.92 26.15
CA LEU A 84 12.48 -16.09 25.07
C LEU A 84 13.66 -15.12 25.22
N THR A 85 13.40 -13.85 25.53
CA THR A 85 14.45 -12.83 25.72
C THR A 85 15.40 -13.20 26.86
N GLU A 86 14.88 -13.70 27.99
CA GLU A 86 15.72 -14.17 29.10
C GLU A 86 16.52 -15.43 28.72
N PHE A 87 15.93 -16.38 28.00
CA PHE A 87 16.65 -17.53 27.45
C PHE A 87 17.83 -17.12 26.56
N LEU A 88 17.59 -16.22 25.60
CA LEU A 88 18.61 -15.73 24.67
C LEU A 88 19.73 -14.99 25.42
N LYS A 89 19.39 -14.26 26.48
CA LYS A 89 20.33 -13.58 27.38
C LYS A 89 21.19 -14.58 28.16
N VAL A 90 20.58 -15.55 28.85
CA VAL A 90 21.29 -16.52 29.69
C VAL A 90 22.31 -17.32 28.87
N ASN A 91 21.95 -17.66 27.64
CA ASN A 91 22.81 -18.40 26.72
C ASN A 91 23.73 -17.52 25.86
N LYS A 92 23.73 -16.19 26.09
CA LYS A 92 24.58 -15.21 25.38
C LYS A 92 24.39 -15.19 23.86
N PHE A 93 23.18 -15.49 23.37
CA PHE A 93 22.86 -15.39 21.94
C PHE A 93 22.61 -13.96 21.48
N ILE A 94 22.29 -13.03 22.40
CA ILE A 94 22.05 -11.62 22.09
C ILE A 94 22.89 -10.70 23.00
N LYS A 95 23.22 -9.50 22.50
CA LYS A 95 23.98 -8.47 23.24
C LYS A 95 23.08 -7.63 24.16
N GLY A 96 23.69 -6.98 25.15
CA GLY A 96 23.01 -6.12 26.14
C GLY A 96 22.01 -5.11 25.55
N GLY A 97 22.39 -4.37 24.52
CA GLY A 97 21.50 -3.40 23.87
C GLY A 97 20.24 -4.02 23.27
N LYS A 98 20.35 -5.23 22.70
CA LYS A 98 19.20 -5.98 22.16
C LYS A 98 18.26 -6.47 23.26
N ILE A 99 18.80 -6.87 24.41
CA ILE A 99 17.99 -7.29 25.56
C ILE A 99 17.09 -6.13 26.04
N ALA A 100 17.65 -4.93 26.18
CA ALA A 100 16.88 -3.76 26.59
C ALA A 100 15.79 -3.40 25.56
N TYR A 101 16.14 -3.48 24.27
CA TYR A 101 15.21 -3.25 23.17
C TYR A 101 14.04 -4.25 23.18
N TYR A 102 14.31 -5.55 23.25
CA TYR A 102 13.25 -6.59 23.31
C TYR A 102 12.37 -6.45 24.54
N LYS A 103 12.95 -6.18 25.71
CA LYS A 103 12.16 -5.93 26.92
C LYS A 103 11.23 -4.74 26.76
N LYS A 104 11.70 -3.65 26.16
CA LYS A 104 10.86 -2.47 25.88
C LYS A 104 9.73 -2.82 24.92
N MET A 105 10.03 -3.53 23.83
CA MET A 105 9.05 -3.96 22.83
C MET A 105 7.97 -4.86 23.44
N PHE A 106 8.36 -5.92 24.15
CA PHE A 106 7.40 -6.92 24.66
C PHE A 106 6.69 -6.53 25.96
N SER A 107 7.03 -5.40 26.58
CA SER A 107 6.36 -4.94 27.82
C SER A 107 5.17 -4.02 27.59
N ASP A 108 4.95 -3.52 26.37
CA ASP A 108 3.85 -2.61 26.07
C ASP A 108 2.55 -3.35 25.76
N VAL A 109 2.03 -4.09 26.75
CA VAL A 109 0.81 -4.89 26.60
C VAL A 109 -0.38 -4.03 26.17
N ASN A 110 -0.49 -2.81 26.69
CA ASN A 110 -1.59 -1.91 26.36
C ASN A 110 -1.57 -1.49 24.89
N TYR A 111 -0.40 -1.18 24.33
CA TYR A 111 -0.27 -0.88 22.90
C TYR A 111 -0.78 -2.04 22.04
N TYR A 112 -0.36 -3.28 22.31
CA TYR A 112 -0.75 -4.44 21.50
C TYR A 112 -2.23 -4.83 21.69
N LEU A 113 -2.79 -4.66 22.90
CA LEU A 113 -4.23 -4.82 23.13
C LEU A 113 -5.05 -3.78 22.35
N ASP A 114 -4.64 -2.52 22.39
CA ASP A 114 -5.28 -1.44 21.63
C ASP A 114 -5.15 -1.68 20.11
N LYS A 115 -3.99 -2.14 19.65
CA LYS A 115 -3.75 -2.53 18.26
C LYS A 115 -4.70 -3.66 17.84
N TYR A 116 -4.79 -4.74 18.62
CA TYR A 116 -5.71 -5.84 18.37
C TYR A 116 -7.18 -5.37 18.36
N ASP A 117 -7.59 -4.55 19.32
CA ASP A 117 -8.97 -4.04 19.40
C ASP A 117 -9.32 -3.14 18.20
N ARG A 118 -8.35 -2.39 17.65
CA ARG A 118 -8.55 -1.62 16.41
C ARG A 118 -8.69 -2.55 15.20
N LEU A 119 -7.80 -3.53 15.05
CA LEU A 119 -7.80 -4.46 13.92
C LEU A 119 -9.05 -5.36 13.90
N THR A 120 -9.60 -5.68 15.08
CA THR A 120 -10.85 -6.45 15.25
C THR A 120 -12.12 -5.58 15.26
N GLY A 121 -11.99 -4.26 15.15
CA GLY A 121 -13.12 -3.32 15.14
C GLY A 121 -13.82 -3.15 16.49
N ARG A 122 -13.23 -3.60 17.60
CA ARG A 122 -13.74 -3.41 18.97
C ARG A 122 -13.54 -1.99 19.50
N LYS A 123 -12.52 -1.28 19.00
CA LYS A 123 -12.22 0.12 19.33
C LYS A 123 -12.34 0.98 18.09
N ASP A 124 -13.01 2.12 18.23
CA ASP A 124 -13.07 3.13 17.17
C ASP A 124 -11.67 3.66 16.87
N ASP A 125 -11.23 3.47 15.64
CA ASP A 125 -9.93 3.89 15.10
C ASP A 125 -10.07 5.07 14.13
N SER A 126 -11.24 5.74 14.10
CA SER A 126 -11.49 6.84 13.17
C SER A 126 -10.46 7.96 13.30
N LYS A 127 -9.99 8.27 14.52
CA LYS A 127 -9.01 9.33 14.75
C LYS A 127 -7.63 8.95 14.21
N GLU A 128 -7.18 7.72 14.48
CA GLU A 128 -5.92 7.19 13.97
C GLU A 128 -5.94 7.08 12.44
N PHE A 129 -7.04 6.56 11.88
CA PHE A 129 -7.24 6.50 10.44
C PHE A 129 -7.13 7.87 9.78
N ILE A 130 -7.85 8.87 10.29
CA ILE A 130 -7.76 10.25 9.77
C ILE A 130 -6.34 10.79 9.89
N LYS A 131 -5.67 10.58 11.03
CA LYS A 131 -4.30 11.02 11.23
C LYS A 131 -3.36 10.38 10.20
N GLU A 132 -3.48 9.08 9.95
CA GLU A 132 -2.63 8.36 9.00
C GLU A 132 -2.74 8.93 7.58
N ILE A 133 -3.97 9.18 7.11
CA ILE A 133 -4.20 9.63 5.74
C ILE A 133 -3.92 11.12 5.53
N THR A 134 -3.89 11.95 6.58
CA THR A 134 -3.59 13.40 6.48
C THR A 134 -2.16 13.77 6.86
N THR A 135 -1.47 12.99 7.71
CA THR A 135 -0.14 13.35 8.22
C THR A 135 1.03 12.68 7.52
N ASN A 136 0.77 11.83 6.52
CA ASN A 136 1.85 11.28 5.71
C ASN A 136 2.50 12.36 4.82
N ARG A 137 3.70 12.06 4.32
CA ARG A 137 4.53 12.99 3.55
C ARG A 137 3.84 13.47 2.28
N PHE A 138 3.19 12.55 1.56
CA PHE A 138 2.44 12.85 0.35
C PHE A 138 1.28 13.81 0.63
N ALA A 139 0.39 13.45 1.55
CA ALA A 139 -0.75 14.29 1.94
C ALA A 139 -0.33 15.68 2.41
N SER A 140 0.72 15.78 3.24
CA SER A 140 1.27 17.06 3.69
C SER A 140 1.78 17.93 2.54
N SER A 141 2.30 17.32 1.48
CA SER A 141 2.76 18.03 0.28
C SER A 141 1.59 18.49 -0.58
N VAL A 142 0.56 17.64 -0.73
CA VAL A 142 -0.66 17.96 -1.47
C VAL A 142 -1.44 19.08 -0.80
N VAL A 143 -1.60 19.07 0.53
CA VAL A 143 -2.29 20.16 1.26
C VAL A 143 -1.72 21.53 0.90
N ARG A 144 -0.38 21.66 0.86
CA ARG A 144 0.31 22.91 0.48
C ARG A 144 0.06 23.34 -0.97
N ILE A 145 -0.13 22.39 -1.87
CA ILE A 145 -0.42 22.68 -3.29
C ILE A 145 -1.85 23.20 -3.45
N VAL A 146 -2.75 22.79 -2.55
CA VAL A 146 -4.19 23.01 -2.64
C VAL A 146 -4.64 24.31 -1.97
N GLU A 147 -3.81 24.94 -1.13
CA GLU A 147 -4.16 26.13 -0.31
C GLU A 147 -4.85 27.28 -1.10
N ASP A 148 -4.54 27.44 -2.38
CA ASP A 148 -5.09 28.50 -3.24
C ASP A 148 -6.05 27.99 -4.34
N VAL A 149 -6.55 26.76 -4.25
CA VAL A 149 -7.37 26.11 -5.28
C VAL A 149 -8.75 25.74 -4.74
N ASN A 150 -9.82 26.11 -5.48
CA ASN A 150 -11.17 25.68 -5.12
C ASN A 150 -11.41 24.22 -5.52
N VAL A 151 -11.12 23.29 -4.61
CA VAL A 151 -11.24 21.84 -4.86
C VAL A 151 -12.67 21.30 -4.94
N TYR A 152 -13.66 22.08 -4.51
CA TYR A 152 -15.07 21.67 -4.57
C TYR A 152 -15.61 21.62 -6.00
N ASP A 153 -14.90 22.23 -6.96
CA ASP A 153 -15.27 22.19 -8.38
C ASP A 153 -14.85 20.87 -9.05
N PHE A 154 -14.11 20.00 -8.35
CA PHE A 154 -13.67 18.70 -8.87
C PHE A 154 -14.74 17.62 -8.68
N GLU A 155 -15.13 16.97 -9.78
CA GLU A 155 -16.24 16.02 -9.83
C GLU A 155 -16.13 14.90 -8.80
N THR A 156 -14.96 14.28 -8.65
CA THR A 156 -14.75 13.17 -7.69
C THR A 156 -14.94 13.63 -6.25
N ILE A 157 -14.51 14.85 -5.92
CA ILE A 157 -14.68 15.41 -4.57
C ILE A 157 -16.16 15.67 -4.28
N ASP A 158 -16.88 16.33 -5.21
CA ASP A 158 -18.33 16.57 -5.08
C ASP A 158 -19.09 15.24 -4.93
N LEU A 159 -18.79 14.24 -5.77
CA LEU A 159 -19.46 12.95 -5.72
C LEU A 159 -19.21 12.24 -4.38
N ILE A 160 -17.97 12.19 -3.89
CA ILE A 160 -17.66 11.56 -2.60
C ILE A 160 -18.38 12.30 -1.46
N ASP A 161 -18.38 13.64 -1.47
CA ASP A 161 -19.08 14.42 -0.45
C ASP A 161 -20.59 14.14 -0.48
N ARG A 162 -21.21 14.09 -1.66
CA ARG A 162 -22.65 13.77 -1.79
C ARG A 162 -22.96 12.35 -1.31
N ILE A 163 -22.13 11.38 -1.67
CA ILE A 163 -22.30 9.97 -1.24
C ILE A 163 -22.18 9.85 0.28
N LEU A 164 -21.17 10.47 0.89
CA LEU A 164 -20.94 10.37 2.34
C LEU A 164 -21.95 11.16 3.19
N ASN A 165 -22.65 12.12 2.59
CA ASN A 165 -23.69 12.91 3.24
C ASN A 165 -25.12 12.52 2.83
N ASP A 166 -25.30 11.39 2.14
CA ASP A 166 -26.60 10.85 1.70
C ASP A 166 -27.43 11.86 0.88
N VAL A 167 -26.74 12.65 0.04
CA VAL A 167 -27.37 13.61 -0.88
C VAL A 167 -27.76 12.87 -2.15
N PRO A 168 -29.03 12.97 -2.62
CA PRO A 168 -29.47 12.30 -3.85
C PRO A 168 -28.60 12.66 -5.05
N ILE A 169 -28.18 11.64 -5.80
CA ILE A 169 -27.46 11.77 -7.07
C ILE A 169 -28.47 11.56 -8.19
N SER A 170 -28.70 12.61 -8.97
CA SER A 170 -29.80 12.70 -9.95
C SER A 170 -29.58 11.87 -11.21
N GLU A 171 -28.36 11.40 -11.47
CA GLU A 171 -27.99 10.67 -12.70
C GLU A 171 -27.37 9.32 -12.38
N LYS A 172 -27.74 8.29 -13.16
CA LYS A 172 -27.02 7.03 -13.20
C LYS A 172 -25.68 7.28 -13.88
N ASN A 173 -24.60 7.22 -13.10
CA ASN A 173 -23.24 7.39 -13.57
C ASN A 173 -22.43 6.17 -13.09
N GLU A 174 -21.80 5.44 -14.00
CA GLU A 174 -21.01 4.25 -13.67
C GLU A 174 -19.88 4.57 -12.68
N ASN A 175 -19.30 5.77 -12.75
CA ASN A 175 -18.29 6.25 -11.80
C ASN A 175 -18.85 6.34 -10.37
N VAL A 176 -20.14 6.62 -10.18
CA VAL A 176 -20.76 6.68 -8.85
C VAL A 176 -20.83 5.29 -8.23
N ASP A 177 -21.16 4.26 -9.01
CA ASP A 177 -21.24 2.89 -8.52
C ASP A 177 -19.83 2.33 -8.21
N VAL A 178 -18.83 2.67 -9.04
CA VAL A 178 -17.42 2.38 -8.76
C VAL A 178 -16.96 3.10 -7.49
N LEU A 179 -17.25 4.39 -7.33
CA LEU A 179 -16.92 5.17 -6.14
C LEU A 179 -17.55 4.61 -4.86
N LYS A 180 -18.84 4.23 -4.90
CA LYS A 180 -19.48 3.56 -3.75
C LYS A 180 -18.76 2.27 -3.37
N SER A 181 -18.36 1.49 -4.37
CA SER A 181 -17.63 0.24 -4.16
C SER A 181 -16.25 0.50 -3.55
N ILE A 182 -15.53 1.53 -4.02
CA ILE A 182 -14.26 2.00 -3.43
C ILE A 182 -14.45 2.45 -1.99
N LEU A 183 -15.46 3.27 -1.71
CA LEU A 183 -15.73 3.78 -0.36
C LEU A 183 -16.13 2.65 0.60
N CYS A 184 -16.82 1.60 0.13
CA CYS A 184 -17.04 0.38 0.91
C CYS A 184 -15.75 -0.39 1.16
N TYR A 185 -14.91 -0.57 0.14
CA TYR A 185 -13.59 -1.20 0.30
C TYR A 185 -12.74 -0.47 1.36
N LEU A 186 -12.77 0.86 1.37
CA LEU A 186 -12.08 1.70 2.34
C LEU A 186 -12.77 1.77 3.72
N LYS A 187 -13.90 1.08 3.91
CA LYS A 187 -14.73 1.13 5.13
C LYS A 187 -15.21 2.54 5.49
N LEU A 188 -15.38 3.40 4.49
CA LEU A 188 -15.97 4.75 4.60
C LEU A 188 -17.49 4.71 4.43
N LEU A 189 -17.99 3.70 3.69
CA LEU A 189 -19.40 3.33 3.57
C LEU A 189 -19.61 1.89 4.01
N GLU A 190 -20.81 1.59 4.50
CA GLU A 190 -21.31 0.24 4.76
C GLU A 190 -22.59 0.00 3.97
N GLN A 191 -22.74 -1.19 3.39
CA GLN A 191 -23.99 -1.61 2.76
C GLN A 191 -24.85 -2.38 3.77
N LYS A 192 -26.03 -1.84 4.11
CA LYS A 192 -27.02 -2.48 5.00
C LYS A 192 -28.35 -2.60 4.27
N ASN A 193 -28.88 -3.81 4.14
CA ASN A 193 -30.21 -4.08 3.57
C ASN A 193 -30.46 -3.30 2.26
N SER A 194 -29.51 -3.40 1.32
CA SER A 194 -29.54 -2.72 0.01
C SER A 194 -29.37 -1.20 0.02
N HIS A 195 -29.09 -0.57 1.16
CA HIS A 195 -28.80 0.87 1.28
C HIS A 195 -27.34 1.08 1.70
N TYR A 196 -26.76 2.21 1.30
CA TYR A 196 -25.42 2.61 1.74
C TYR A 196 -25.54 3.59 2.91
N GLU A 197 -24.73 3.40 3.95
CA GLU A 197 -24.65 4.28 5.10
C GLU A 197 -23.18 4.69 5.32
N ALA A 198 -22.93 5.98 5.56
CA ALA A 198 -21.60 6.46 5.91
C ALA A 198 -21.16 5.93 7.28
N THR A 199 -19.94 5.39 7.33
CA THR A 199 -19.33 4.95 8.59
C THR A 199 -18.87 6.17 9.41
N LYS A 200 -18.41 5.94 10.64
CA LYS A 200 -17.79 7.01 11.43
C LYS A 200 -16.55 7.59 10.75
N LYS A 201 -15.74 6.75 10.08
CA LYS A 201 -14.59 7.18 9.27
C LYS A 201 -15.03 8.04 8.09
N GLY A 202 -16.05 7.61 7.33
CA GLY A 202 -16.61 8.38 6.22
C GLY A 202 -17.08 9.77 6.66
N ARG A 203 -17.82 9.85 7.76
CA ARG A 203 -18.28 11.13 8.33
C ARG A 203 -17.14 11.99 8.89
N CYS A 204 -16.07 11.39 9.40
CA CYS A 204 -14.89 12.13 9.84
C CYS A 204 -14.13 12.72 8.65
N LEU A 205 -13.99 11.95 7.56
CA LEU A 205 -13.36 12.39 6.31
C LEU A 205 -14.12 13.59 5.71
N SER A 206 -15.45 13.51 5.61
CA SER A 206 -16.28 14.60 5.04
C SER A 206 -16.29 15.88 5.88
N ARG A 207 -15.78 15.84 7.12
CA ARG A 207 -15.68 17.01 8.02
C ARG A 207 -14.30 17.64 8.02
N LEU A 208 -13.33 17.07 7.32
CA LEU A 208 -12.00 17.67 7.20
C LEU A 208 -12.08 19.02 6.45
N PRO A 209 -11.15 19.95 6.72
CA PRO A 209 -10.91 21.11 5.84
C PRO A 209 -10.77 20.68 4.38
N ALA A 210 -11.12 21.55 3.44
CA ALA A 210 -11.20 21.21 2.01
C ALA A 210 -9.87 20.65 1.48
N GLU A 211 -8.76 21.27 1.87
CA GLU A 211 -7.40 20.94 1.46
C GLU A 211 -6.96 19.58 2.02
N GLU A 212 -7.19 19.36 3.33
CA GLU A 212 -6.90 18.09 3.98
C GLU A 212 -7.76 16.95 3.43
N ARG A 213 -9.03 17.24 3.12
CA ARG A 213 -9.96 16.28 2.54
C ARG A 213 -9.54 15.86 1.15
N TYR A 214 -9.19 16.82 0.28
CA TYR A 214 -8.68 16.55 -1.06
C TYR A 214 -7.42 15.68 -0.99
N ALA A 215 -6.44 16.06 -0.15
CA ALA A 215 -5.20 15.32 0.02
C ALA A 215 -5.43 13.90 0.54
N ALA A 216 -6.32 13.75 1.52
CA ALA A 216 -6.68 12.45 2.10
C ALA A 216 -7.37 11.54 1.09
N ILE A 217 -8.34 12.06 0.32
CA ILE A 217 -9.04 11.32 -0.73
C ILE A 217 -8.06 10.88 -1.82
N LEU A 218 -7.23 11.79 -2.32
CA LEU A 218 -6.23 11.47 -3.33
C LEU A 218 -5.26 10.39 -2.85
N ASN A 219 -4.76 10.52 -1.61
CA ASN A 219 -3.88 9.52 -1.00
C ASN A 219 -4.55 8.14 -0.89
N LEU A 220 -5.81 8.11 -0.45
CA LEU A 220 -6.59 6.88 -0.35
C LEU A 220 -6.75 6.21 -1.72
N LEU A 221 -7.19 6.97 -2.73
CA LEU A 221 -7.43 6.48 -4.09
C LEU A 221 -6.18 5.93 -4.75
N LEU A 222 -5.03 6.60 -4.58
CA LEU A 222 -3.77 6.21 -5.22
C LEU A 222 -3.06 5.05 -4.52
N TYR A 223 -3.11 4.98 -3.18
CA TYR A 223 -2.21 4.09 -2.41
C TYR A 223 -2.91 3.05 -1.54
N TYR A 224 -4.16 3.28 -1.11
CA TYR A 224 -4.88 2.38 -0.19
C TYR A 224 -5.89 1.49 -0.90
N VAL A 225 -6.45 1.95 -2.02
CA VAL A 225 -7.40 1.16 -2.81
C VAL A 225 -6.65 0.10 -3.61
N ASN A 226 -6.95 -1.18 -3.34
CA ASN A 226 -6.51 -2.26 -4.23
C ASN A 226 -7.52 -2.43 -5.37
N TRP A 227 -7.37 -1.65 -6.43
CA TRP A 227 -8.27 -1.59 -7.59
C TRP A 227 -8.56 -2.95 -8.26
N ASN A 228 -7.80 -4.02 -7.95
CA ASN A 228 -8.14 -5.39 -8.31
C ASN A 228 -9.48 -5.87 -7.74
N PHE A 229 -10.02 -5.27 -6.67
CA PHE A 229 -11.30 -5.71 -6.08
C PHE A 229 -12.50 -5.49 -7.02
N LEU A 230 -12.36 -4.64 -8.05
CA LEU A 230 -13.38 -4.39 -9.08
C LEU A 230 -13.49 -5.53 -10.11
N LYS A 231 -12.60 -6.53 -10.07
CA LYS A 231 -12.67 -7.68 -10.97
C LYS A 231 -13.94 -8.49 -10.73
N ILE A 232 -14.66 -8.75 -11.81
CA ILE A 232 -15.90 -9.54 -11.81
C ILE A 232 -15.61 -11.03 -12.12
N ASP A 233 -14.43 -11.34 -12.68
CA ASP A 233 -14.07 -12.69 -13.15
C ASP A 233 -12.79 -13.27 -12.50
N ASP A 234 -12.75 -14.60 -12.36
CA ASP A 234 -11.64 -15.47 -11.86
C ASP A 234 -10.39 -15.47 -12.78
N ILE A 235 -10.10 -14.38 -13.47
CA ILE A 235 -8.89 -14.26 -14.29
C ILE A 235 -7.76 -13.70 -13.44
N ASP A 236 -6.76 -14.55 -13.19
CA ASP A 236 -5.56 -14.26 -12.41
C ASP A 236 -4.58 -13.36 -13.21
N ILE A 237 -5.01 -12.14 -13.53
CA ILE A 237 -4.16 -11.09 -14.11
C ILE A 237 -3.73 -10.18 -12.97
N ASP A 238 -2.45 -10.14 -12.62
CA ASP A 238 -1.94 -9.16 -11.65
C ASP A 238 -2.03 -7.74 -12.25
N LEU A 239 -3.06 -6.95 -11.87
CA LEU A 239 -3.20 -5.55 -12.29
C LEU A 239 -2.57 -4.68 -11.21
N ASN A 240 -1.39 -4.14 -11.53
CA ASN A 240 -0.70 -3.22 -10.66
C ASN A 240 -1.04 -1.77 -11.06
N PHE A 241 -2.13 -1.23 -10.51
CA PHE A 241 -2.50 0.18 -10.75
C PHE A 241 -1.45 1.18 -10.26
N ARG A 242 -0.49 0.76 -9.43
CA ARG A 242 0.69 1.60 -9.12
C ARG A 242 1.52 1.89 -10.36
N ASP A 243 1.57 0.97 -11.33
CA ASP A 243 2.27 1.21 -12.61
C ASP A 243 1.57 2.32 -13.41
N VAL A 244 0.23 2.39 -13.35
CA VAL A 244 -0.54 3.51 -13.96
C VAL A 244 -0.18 4.82 -13.28
N VAL A 245 -0.22 4.88 -11.94
CA VAL A 245 0.17 6.07 -11.16
C VAL A 245 1.58 6.54 -11.52
N SER A 246 2.54 5.63 -11.49
CA SER A 246 3.94 5.91 -11.82
C SER A 246 4.13 6.37 -13.26
N THR A 247 3.38 5.80 -14.21
CA THR A 247 3.44 6.19 -15.62
C THR A 247 2.98 7.62 -15.81
N PHE A 248 1.79 7.97 -15.34
CA PHE A 248 1.27 9.34 -15.47
C PHE A 248 2.15 10.34 -14.71
N ALA A 249 2.57 10.02 -13.48
CA ALA A 249 3.42 10.91 -12.69
C ALA A 249 4.79 11.15 -13.34
N SER A 250 5.43 10.12 -13.87
CA SER A 250 6.75 10.27 -14.52
C SER A 250 6.70 11.06 -15.84
N ILE A 251 5.56 11.07 -16.55
CA ILE A 251 5.35 11.86 -17.76
C ILE A 251 5.00 13.31 -17.41
N PHE A 252 3.94 13.50 -16.62
CA PHE A 252 3.35 14.83 -16.39
C PHE A 252 4.03 15.63 -15.28
N LYS A 253 5.01 15.07 -14.57
CA LYS A 253 5.87 15.88 -13.68
C LYS A 253 6.63 16.97 -14.46
N ASP A 254 6.99 16.68 -15.71
CA ASP A 254 7.80 17.59 -16.56
C ASP A 254 7.02 18.10 -17.78
N LYS A 255 6.03 17.34 -18.27
CA LYS A 255 5.22 17.71 -19.43
C LYS A 255 3.87 18.30 -19.01
N LYS A 256 3.40 19.30 -19.75
CA LYS A 256 2.04 19.84 -19.62
C LYS A 256 1.04 19.22 -20.60
N GLU A 257 1.55 18.63 -21.68
CA GLU A 257 0.73 18.07 -22.75
C GLU A 257 1.41 16.84 -23.35
N LEU A 258 0.61 15.84 -23.70
CA LEU A 258 0.99 14.69 -24.51
C LEU A 258 -0.11 14.42 -25.52
N ILE A 259 0.28 14.30 -26.79
CA ILE A 259 -0.62 13.96 -27.89
C ILE A 259 -0.34 12.50 -28.28
N VAL A 260 -1.39 11.69 -28.35
CA VAL A 260 -1.34 10.26 -28.68
C VAL A 260 -2.23 10.01 -29.90
N ASP A 261 -1.61 9.71 -31.04
CA ASP A 261 -2.32 9.25 -32.24
C ASP A 261 -2.35 7.71 -32.24
N ILE A 262 -3.55 7.12 -32.16
CA ILE A 262 -3.70 5.65 -32.18
C ILE A 262 -3.16 5.06 -33.48
N ASN A 263 -3.24 5.76 -34.60
CA ASN A 263 -2.76 5.25 -35.88
C ASN A 263 -1.23 5.09 -35.89
N GLU A 264 -0.50 5.90 -35.12
CA GLU A 264 0.94 5.74 -34.94
C GLU A 264 1.26 4.53 -34.04
N LEU A 265 0.44 4.26 -33.01
CA LEU A 265 0.60 3.12 -32.12
C LEU A 265 0.42 1.76 -32.83
N LEU A 266 -0.30 1.72 -33.96
CA LEU A 266 -0.51 0.50 -34.73
C LEU A 266 0.67 0.15 -35.66
N ASN A 267 1.60 1.09 -35.89
CA ASN A 267 2.71 0.96 -36.84
C ASN A 267 4.07 0.75 -36.15
N VAL A 268 4.12 -0.07 -35.10
CA VAL A 268 5.36 -0.33 -34.33
C VAL A 268 6.34 -1.17 -35.12
N ASN A 269 7.58 -0.69 -35.24
CA ASN A 269 8.69 -1.48 -35.76
C ASN A 269 9.14 -2.51 -34.71
N GLN A 270 9.01 -3.81 -35.01
CA GLN A 270 9.35 -4.89 -34.07
C GLN A 270 10.84 -4.91 -33.69
N ASP A 271 11.72 -4.44 -34.59
CA ASP A 271 13.16 -4.41 -34.34
C ASP A 271 13.57 -3.32 -33.33
N GLU A 272 12.70 -2.35 -33.05
CA GLU A 272 12.95 -1.21 -32.15
C GLU A 272 12.04 -1.23 -30.91
N ILE A 273 11.49 -2.40 -30.55
CA ILE A 273 10.43 -2.53 -29.55
C ILE A 273 10.77 -1.87 -28.20
N LEU A 274 12.02 -1.95 -27.74
CA LEU A 274 12.45 -1.31 -26.48
C LEU A 274 12.48 0.22 -26.58
N ILE A 275 12.86 0.77 -27.73
CA ILE A 275 12.90 2.21 -27.99
C ILE A 275 11.45 2.71 -28.08
N GLU A 276 10.60 2.03 -28.83
CA GLU A 276 9.19 2.37 -28.99
C GLU A 276 8.43 2.31 -27.66
N MET A 277 8.59 1.24 -26.87
CA MET A 277 7.97 1.09 -25.56
C MET A 277 8.43 2.13 -24.52
N SER A 278 9.56 2.78 -24.74
CA SER A 278 10.07 3.83 -23.85
C SER A 278 9.42 5.20 -24.10
N LYS A 279 8.79 5.41 -25.27
CA LYS A 279 8.13 6.68 -25.60
C LYS A 279 6.85 6.84 -24.79
N ASP A 280 6.63 8.06 -24.30
CA ASP A 280 5.50 8.39 -23.42
C ASP A 280 4.13 8.01 -24.03
N VAL A 281 3.97 8.14 -25.35
CA VAL A 281 2.73 7.77 -26.06
C VAL A 281 2.38 6.28 -25.90
N PHE A 282 3.38 5.39 -26.01
CA PHE A 282 3.18 3.95 -25.81
C PHE A 282 2.98 3.59 -24.35
N ARG A 283 3.64 4.33 -23.45
CA ARG A 283 3.53 4.11 -22.01
C ARG A 283 2.13 4.46 -21.49
N ILE A 284 1.57 5.60 -21.91
CA ILE A 284 0.16 5.95 -21.60
C ILE A 284 -0.79 4.92 -22.23
N ALA A 285 -0.63 4.60 -23.52
CA ALA A 285 -1.49 3.61 -24.17
C ALA A 285 -1.46 2.25 -23.46
N LYS A 286 -0.28 1.82 -22.98
CA LYS A 286 -0.14 0.61 -22.17
C LYS A 286 -0.90 0.75 -20.84
N ALA A 287 -0.72 1.85 -20.12
CA ALA A 287 -1.41 2.09 -18.85
C ALA A 287 -2.94 2.09 -19.03
N GLU A 288 -3.44 2.70 -20.12
CA GLU A 288 -4.87 2.74 -20.42
C GLU A 288 -5.42 1.42 -20.97
N SER A 289 -4.59 0.55 -21.55
CA SER A 289 -5.07 -0.79 -21.95
C SER A 289 -5.29 -1.75 -20.76
N MET A 290 -4.92 -1.37 -19.53
CA MET A 290 -5.25 -2.17 -18.36
C MET A 290 -6.77 -2.24 -18.14
N PRO A 291 -7.34 -3.41 -17.82
CA PRO A 291 -8.74 -3.51 -17.42
C PRO A 291 -9.10 -2.53 -16.31
N PHE A 292 -10.24 -1.84 -16.46
CA PHE A 292 -10.75 -0.83 -15.52
C PHE A 292 -9.85 0.43 -15.35
N SER A 293 -8.80 0.59 -16.17
CA SER A 293 -7.96 1.80 -16.22
C SER A 293 -8.78 3.06 -16.43
N GLN A 294 -9.82 3.01 -17.28
CA GLN A 294 -10.67 4.15 -17.58
C GLN A 294 -11.28 4.73 -16.30
N TYR A 295 -11.88 3.87 -15.45
CA TYR A 295 -12.44 4.32 -14.17
C TYR A 295 -11.36 4.90 -13.25
N PHE A 296 -10.16 4.32 -13.25
CA PHE A 296 -9.05 4.86 -12.48
C PHE A 296 -8.64 6.26 -12.96
N VAL A 297 -8.45 6.43 -14.27
CA VAL A 297 -8.07 7.72 -14.88
C VAL A 297 -9.18 8.75 -14.66
N ASP A 298 -10.43 8.38 -14.92
CA ASP A 298 -11.58 9.26 -14.76
C ASP A 298 -11.78 9.69 -13.30
N ILE A 299 -11.67 8.78 -12.34
CA ILE A 299 -11.88 9.09 -10.92
C ILE A 299 -10.67 9.79 -10.30
N CYS A 300 -9.46 9.25 -10.50
CA CYS A 300 -8.26 9.68 -9.78
C CYS A 300 -7.54 10.85 -10.43
N PHE A 301 -7.59 10.97 -11.76
CA PHE A 301 -6.86 12.01 -12.48
C PHE A 301 -7.79 13.08 -13.03
N LYS A 302 -8.81 12.73 -13.82
CA LYS A 302 -9.71 13.73 -14.40
C LYS A 302 -10.64 14.33 -13.37
N GLY A 303 -11.35 13.49 -12.62
CA GLY A 303 -12.33 13.91 -11.61
C GLY A 303 -11.69 14.56 -10.37
N MET A 304 -10.38 14.46 -10.20
CA MET A 304 -9.60 15.20 -9.19
C MET A 304 -8.94 16.48 -9.77
N GLY A 305 -9.15 16.79 -11.05
CA GLY A 305 -8.61 18.00 -11.69
C GLY A 305 -7.11 17.96 -12.00
N LEU A 306 -6.50 16.78 -12.06
CA LEU A 306 -5.08 16.61 -12.37
C LEU A 306 -4.80 16.58 -13.87
N LEU A 307 -5.77 16.12 -14.65
CA LEU A 307 -5.63 15.81 -16.05
C LEU A 307 -6.90 16.11 -16.81
N ASP A 308 -6.77 16.74 -17.97
CA ASP A 308 -7.83 16.85 -18.97
C ASP A 308 -7.49 15.92 -20.13
N VAL A 309 -8.49 15.22 -20.66
CA VAL A 309 -8.34 14.34 -21.82
C VAL A 309 -9.41 14.68 -22.83
N THR A 310 -8.97 15.10 -24.01
CA THR A 310 -9.84 15.40 -25.16
C THR A 310 -9.51 14.45 -26.30
N GLN A 311 -10.53 13.94 -26.98
CA GLN A 311 -10.39 13.12 -28.18
C GLN A 311 -10.95 13.90 -29.37
N ASP A 312 -10.20 13.95 -30.48
CA ASP A 312 -10.67 14.53 -31.73
C ASP A 312 -11.35 13.50 -32.65
N GLU A 313 -11.87 13.96 -33.79
CA GLU A 313 -12.55 13.11 -34.78
C GLU A 313 -11.61 12.08 -35.45
N ASN A 314 -10.29 12.23 -35.32
CA ASN A 314 -9.27 11.36 -35.93
C ASN A 314 -8.70 10.33 -34.94
N ASN A 315 -9.33 10.15 -33.77
CA ASN A 315 -8.83 9.30 -32.69
C ASN A 315 -7.46 9.74 -32.13
N VAL A 316 -7.18 11.05 -32.19
CA VAL A 316 -6.05 11.65 -31.50
C VAL A 316 -6.50 12.06 -30.10
N PHE A 317 -5.84 11.50 -29.10
CA PHE A 317 -6.05 11.84 -27.70
C PHE A 317 -5.03 12.88 -27.26
N THR A 318 -5.50 14.01 -26.73
CA THR A 318 -4.67 15.01 -26.09
C THR A 318 -4.88 14.95 -24.59
N TYR A 319 -3.78 14.68 -23.88
CA TYR A 319 -3.71 14.65 -22.43
C TYR A 319 -3.01 15.92 -21.96
N SER A 320 -3.70 16.77 -21.21
CA SER A 320 -3.15 18.04 -20.72
C SER A 320 -3.27 18.16 -19.21
N THR A 321 -2.30 18.83 -18.59
CA THR A 321 -2.31 19.16 -17.16
C THR A 321 -2.02 20.65 -16.96
N ASN A 322 -2.75 21.26 -16.03
CA ASN A 322 -2.51 22.64 -15.61
C ASN A 322 -1.39 22.70 -14.55
N ASP A 323 -1.07 23.90 -14.05
CA ASP A 323 0.00 24.06 -13.04
C ASP A 323 -0.32 23.32 -11.72
N PHE A 324 -1.59 23.27 -11.35
CA PHE A 324 -2.06 22.53 -10.18
C PHE A 324 -1.81 21.02 -10.34
N GLY A 325 -2.32 20.42 -11.42
CA GLY A 325 -2.16 19.00 -11.72
C GLY A 325 -0.69 18.59 -11.87
N GLN A 326 0.12 19.40 -12.57
CA GLN A 326 1.55 19.15 -12.70
C GLN A 326 2.27 19.17 -11.33
N ASN A 327 1.92 20.08 -10.43
CA ASN A 327 2.52 20.11 -9.08
C ASN A 327 2.14 18.86 -8.27
N ILE A 328 0.92 18.36 -8.41
CA ILE A 328 0.51 17.10 -7.81
C ILE A 328 1.28 15.92 -8.43
N PHE A 329 1.43 15.85 -9.76
CA PHE A 329 2.24 14.81 -10.40
C PHE A 329 3.71 14.83 -9.95
N LYS A 330 4.29 16.01 -9.73
CA LYS A 330 5.62 16.15 -9.10
C LYS A 330 5.63 15.57 -7.69
N ALA A 331 4.60 15.82 -6.88
CA ALA A 331 4.49 15.26 -5.53
C ALA A 331 4.38 13.72 -5.56
N ILE A 332 3.53 13.17 -6.45
CA ILE A 332 3.40 11.71 -6.66
C ILE A 332 4.75 11.12 -7.06
N TYR A 333 5.41 11.70 -8.06
CA TYR A 333 6.71 11.22 -8.53
C TYR A 333 7.77 11.25 -7.42
N ASN A 334 7.82 12.33 -6.63
CA ASN A 334 8.77 12.48 -5.52
C ASN A 334 8.59 11.44 -4.41
N GLU A 335 7.36 10.96 -4.19
CA GLU A 335 7.09 9.87 -3.25
C GLU A 335 7.67 8.55 -3.77
N SER A 336 7.59 8.31 -5.08
CA SER A 336 8.09 7.09 -5.72
C SER A 336 9.61 7.05 -5.99
N ILE A 337 10.35 8.16 -5.82
CA ILE A 337 11.80 8.22 -6.15
C ILE A 337 12.61 7.13 -5.44
N SER A 338 12.34 6.89 -4.16
CA SER A 338 13.08 5.89 -3.38
C SER A 338 12.83 4.48 -3.92
N ASP A 339 11.58 4.17 -4.26
CA ASP A 339 11.18 2.87 -4.81
C ASP A 339 11.78 2.67 -6.20
N ILE A 340 11.76 3.70 -7.05
CA ILE A 340 12.39 3.68 -8.38
C ILE A 340 13.89 3.35 -8.26
N LYS A 341 14.59 3.98 -7.33
CA LYS A 341 16.03 3.71 -7.10
C LYS A 341 16.27 2.29 -6.62
N LEU A 342 15.44 1.81 -5.69
CA LEU A 342 15.54 0.45 -5.17
C LEU A 342 15.29 -0.60 -6.27
N GLU A 343 14.27 -0.41 -7.10
CA GLU A 343 14.00 -1.32 -8.23
C GLU A 343 15.19 -1.40 -9.19
N LEU A 344 15.82 -0.28 -9.51
CA LEU A 344 17.02 -0.24 -10.35
C LEU A 344 18.21 -0.96 -9.71
N GLU A 345 18.43 -0.77 -8.42
CA GLU A 345 19.49 -1.46 -7.69
C GLU A 345 19.29 -2.97 -7.70
N ILE A 346 18.04 -3.43 -7.52
CA ILE A 346 17.67 -4.85 -7.61
C ILE A 346 17.96 -5.39 -9.00
N ILE A 347 17.50 -4.71 -10.06
CA ILE A 347 17.77 -5.12 -11.46
C ILE A 347 19.29 -5.18 -11.71
N GLY A 348 20.04 -4.16 -11.28
CA GLY A 348 21.49 -4.10 -11.43
C GLY A 348 22.24 -5.18 -10.64
N LEU A 349 21.73 -5.61 -9.49
CA LEU A 349 22.25 -6.75 -8.73
C LEU A 349 21.98 -8.07 -9.46
N ASP A 350 20.77 -8.27 -9.99
CA ASP A 350 20.41 -9.49 -10.73
C ASP A 350 21.28 -9.65 -11.98
N ILE A 351 21.50 -8.57 -12.74
CA ILE A 351 22.42 -8.53 -13.88
C ILE A 351 23.84 -8.94 -13.47
N ARG A 352 24.38 -8.35 -12.40
CA ARG A 352 25.73 -8.66 -11.90
C ARG A 352 25.88 -10.10 -11.45
N LYS A 353 24.83 -10.66 -10.85
CA LYS A 353 24.79 -12.06 -10.39
C LYS A 353 24.54 -13.06 -11.52
N ARG A 354 24.19 -12.60 -12.73
CA ARG A 354 23.79 -13.43 -13.89
C ARG A 354 22.66 -14.39 -13.53
N ASN A 355 21.74 -13.92 -12.69
CA ASN A 355 20.55 -14.66 -12.31
C ASN A 355 19.53 -14.56 -13.45
N ASP A 356 19.07 -15.68 -14.03
CA ASP A 356 17.87 -15.77 -14.86
C ASP A 356 17.60 -14.56 -15.81
N TYR A 357 18.26 -14.56 -16.97
CA TYR A 357 18.19 -13.46 -17.94
C TYR A 357 16.76 -13.16 -18.40
N ASP A 358 15.89 -14.16 -18.50
CA ASP A 358 14.50 -13.98 -18.92
C ASP A 358 13.72 -13.14 -17.89
N ASN A 359 13.97 -13.38 -16.61
CA ASN A 359 13.35 -12.61 -15.54
C ASN A 359 13.92 -11.19 -15.46
N ILE A 360 15.24 -11.03 -15.67
CA ILE A 360 15.87 -9.71 -15.76
C ILE A 360 15.24 -8.89 -16.89
N GLU A 361 15.08 -9.49 -18.07
CA GLU A 361 14.49 -8.83 -19.24
C GLU A 361 13.06 -8.37 -18.95
N LYS A 362 12.23 -9.24 -18.35
CA LYS A 362 10.86 -8.87 -17.94
C LYS A 362 10.85 -7.68 -16.98
N LYS A 363 11.75 -7.66 -15.98
CA LYS A 363 11.87 -6.54 -15.04
C LYS A 363 12.31 -5.25 -15.74
N LEU A 364 13.27 -5.32 -16.66
CA LEU A 364 13.73 -4.18 -17.45
C LEU A 364 12.61 -3.61 -18.33
N ILE A 365 11.89 -4.47 -19.05
CA ILE A 365 10.76 -4.07 -19.89
C ILE A 365 9.67 -3.41 -19.04
N LYS A 366 9.33 -4.01 -17.89
CA LYS A 366 8.37 -3.42 -16.96
C LYS A 366 8.83 -2.04 -16.51
N PHE A 367 10.06 -1.92 -16.02
CA PHE A 367 10.64 -0.67 -15.55
C PHE A 367 10.61 0.44 -16.62
N ILE A 368 11.10 0.15 -17.84
CA ILE A 368 11.12 1.11 -18.96
C ILE A 368 9.70 1.52 -19.34
N SER A 369 8.76 0.58 -19.38
CA SER A 369 7.37 0.90 -19.71
C SER A 369 6.68 1.76 -18.63
N THR A 370 7.08 1.62 -17.37
CA THR A 370 6.49 2.38 -16.26
C THR A 370 7.14 3.75 -16.08
N TYR A 371 8.46 3.87 -16.17
CA TYR A 371 9.20 5.10 -15.83
C TYR A 371 9.87 5.79 -17.03
N GLY A 372 9.88 5.14 -18.19
CA GLY A 372 10.53 5.64 -19.40
C GLY A 372 12.06 5.51 -19.35
N PRO A 373 12.78 6.10 -20.32
CA PRO A 373 14.23 6.07 -20.36
C PRO A 373 14.78 7.08 -19.34
N PHE A 374 14.80 6.70 -18.07
CA PHE A 374 15.26 7.61 -17.00
C PHE A 374 16.78 7.55 -16.74
N PHE A 375 17.57 6.76 -17.48
CA PHE A 375 18.96 6.46 -17.06
C PHE A 375 19.98 6.32 -18.20
N PHE A 376 20.31 7.42 -18.88
CA PHE A 376 21.62 7.57 -19.55
C PHE A 376 22.31 8.92 -19.26
N GLN A 377 21.85 9.69 -18.27
CA GLN A 377 22.41 11.00 -17.92
C GLN A 377 22.69 11.16 -16.41
N VAL A 378 23.35 10.17 -15.79
CA VAL A 378 24.04 10.36 -14.50
C VAL A 378 25.53 10.14 -14.70
#